data_AF-A0A1B7NL51-F1
#
_entry.id   AF-A0A1B7NL51-F1
#
_cell.length_a   1.000
_cell.length_b   1.000
_cell.length_c   1.000
_cell.angle_alpha   90.00
_cell.angle_beta   90.00
_cell.angle_gamma   90.00
#
_symmetry.space_group_name_H-M   'P 1'
#
loop_
_entity.id
_entity.type
_entity.pdbx_description
1 polymer ?
#
loop_
_entity_poly.entity_id
_entity_poly.type
_entity_poly.pdbx_seq_one_letter_code
_entity_poly.pdbx_strand_id
1 'polypeptide(L)'
;MSLAAHLDAHQLVDELRKDPGRRKEERIWTDNLSGSVAPYSTRYASREEIPKFKIPEKGAPAEAVRRMLRDDLDLDGIPNLNMA
;
A
#
# COMPACT_ATOMS: atom_id res chain seq x y z
N MET A 1 -23.92 13.80 -11.88
CA MET A 1 -22.48 13.62 -11.62
C MET A 1 -21.74 13.59 -12.94
N SER A 2 -21.11 14.70 -13.37
CA SER A 2 -20.33 14.73 -14.62
C SER A 2 -19.17 15.73 -14.52
N LEU A 3 -18.28 15.52 -13.55
CA LEU A 3 -17.01 16.26 -13.43
C LEU A 3 -15.94 15.77 -14.43
N ALA A 4 -16.14 14.61 -15.06
CA ALA A 4 -15.14 13.95 -15.90
C ALA A 4 -15.07 14.47 -17.36
N ALA A 5 -16.06 15.24 -17.82
CA ALA A 5 -16.13 15.65 -19.24
C ALA A 5 -15.13 16.77 -19.61
N HIS A 6 -14.51 17.43 -18.64
CA HIS A 6 -13.58 18.55 -18.85
C HIS A 6 -12.10 18.17 -18.65
N LEU A 7 -11.83 16.91 -18.30
CA LEU A 7 -10.47 16.42 -18.09
C LEU A 7 -10.03 15.70 -19.36
N ASP A 8 -9.16 16.35 -20.14
CA ASP A 8 -8.57 15.77 -21.33
C ASP A 8 -7.41 14.85 -20.93
N ALA A 9 -7.62 13.54 -21.06
CA ALA A 9 -6.67 12.52 -20.62
C ALA A 9 -5.31 12.62 -21.32
N HIS A 10 -5.30 13.09 -22.58
CA HIS A 10 -4.07 13.20 -23.36
C HIS A 10 -3.15 14.30 -22.84
N GLN A 11 -3.71 15.46 -22.46
CA GLN A 11 -2.95 16.57 -21.89
C GLN A 11 -2.26 16.15 -20.59
N LEU A 12 -2.96 15.40 -19.76
CA LEU A 12 -2.44 14.90 -18.48
C LEU A 12 -1.29 13.91 -18.68
N VAL A 13 -1.38 13.02 -19.66
CA VAL A 13 -0.30 12.07 -20.00
C VAL A 13 0.94 12.80 -20.52
N ASP A 14 0.77 13.84 -21.33
CA ASP A 14 1.89 14.61 -21.87
C ASP A 14 2.59 15.46 -20.80
N GLU A 15 1.84 16.06 -19.86
CA GLU A 15 2.40 16.73 -18.69
C GLU A 15 3.22 15.77 -17.81
N LEU A 16 2.71 14.56 -17.55
CA LEU A 16 3.41 13.54 -16.76
C LEU A 16 4.67 12.97 -17.44
N ARG A 17 4.74 13.05 -18.77
CA ARG A 17 5.93 12.66 -19.53
C ARG A 17 7.02 13.72 -19.46
N LYS A 18 6.66 15.00 -19.41
CA LYS A 18 7.60 16.14 -19.33
C LYS A 18 8.32 16.22 -17.98
N ASP A 19 7.63 15.97 -16.87
CA ASP A 19 8.21 16.04 -15.51
C ASP A 19 8.31 14.68 -14.81
N PRO A 20 9.43 13.95 -14.94
CA PRO A 20 9.62 12.66 -14.25
C PRO A 20 9.76 12.81 -12.72
N GLY A 21 10.06 14.02 -12.22
CA GLY A 21 10.12 14.34 -10.79
C GLY A 21 8.74 14.35 -10.13
N ARG A 22 7.76 15.01 -10.76
CA ARG A 22 6.36 15.06 -10.32
C ARG A 22 5.71 13.67 -10.24
N ARG A 23 6.13 12.77 -11.13
CA ARG A 23 5.72 11.35 -11.13
C ARG A 23 6.10 10.59 -9.84
N LYS A 24 7.14 11.02 -9.11
CA LYS A 24 7.53 10.42 -7.82
C LYS A 24 6.66 10.93 -6.67
N GLU A 25 6.28 12.20 -6.70
CA GLU A 25 5.41 12.83 -5.70
C GLU A 25 3.97 12.33 -5.82
N GLU A 26 3.46 12.15 -7.04
CA GLU A 26 2.11 11.61 -7.27
C GLU A 26 1.99 10.12 -6.89
N ARG A 27 3.09 9.35 -6.94
CA ARG A 27 3.15 7.96 -6.41
C ARG A 27 3.08 7.87 -4.88
N ILE A 28 3.03 9.00 -4.18
CA ILE A 28 2.77 9.03 -2.74
C ILE A 28 1.25 8.98 -2.47
N TRP A 29 0.42 9.35 -3.46
CA TRP A 29 -1.05 9.42 -3.34
C TRP A 29 -1.77 8.13 -3.75
N THR A 30 -1.28 6.97 -3.32
CA THR A 30 -1.99 5.69 -3.48
C THR A 30 -2.95 5.39 -2.31
N ASP A 31 -3.45 6.41 -1.62
CA ASP A 31 -4.32 6.24 -0.44
C ASP A 31 -5.80 6.00 -0.82
N ASN A 32 -6.19 6.28 -2.08
CA ASN A 32 -7.59 6.27 -2.51
C ASN A 32 -7.91 5.39 -3.74
N LEU A 33 -7.07 4.42 -4.11
CA LEU A 33 -7.47 3.40 -5.10
C LEU A 33 -8.39 2.35 -4.44
N SER A 34 -9.63 2.78 -4.22
CA SER A 34 -10.79 1.94 -3.97
C SER A 34 -10.93 0.92 -5.11
N GLY A 35 -10.74 -0.38 -4.84
CA GLY A 35 -11.07 -1.43 -5.80
C GLY A 35 -10.29 -2.73 -5.64
N SER A 36 -8.96 -2.72 -5.80
CA SER A 36 -8.16 -3.95 -5.70
C SER A 36 -6.66 -3.63 -5.71
N VAL A 37 -6.14 -3.05 -4.63
CA VAL A 37 -4.69 -3.07 -4.43
C VAL A 37 -4.35 -4.48 -3.99
N ALA A 38 -3.61 -5.23 -4.80
CA ALA A 38 -3.18 -6.56 -4.43
C ALA A 38 -2.49 -6.47 -3.04
N PRO A 39 -2.78 -7.36 -2.09
CA PRO A 39 -2.40 -7.19 -0.68
C PRO A 39 -0.89 -6.97 -0.45
N TYR A 40 -0.04 -7.46 -1.36
CA TYR A 40 1.41 -7.30 -1.34
C TYR A 40 1.93 -6.23 -2.32
N SER A 41 1.06 -5.45 -2.96
CA SER A 41 1.46 -4.38 -3.89
C SER A 41 1.63 -3.01 -3.20
N THR A 42 1.27 -2.91 -1.92
CA THR A 42 1.54 -1.73 -1.11
C THR A 42 2.99 -1.69 -0.65
N ARG A 43 3.54 -0.50 -0.39
CA ARG A 43 4.91 -0.35 0.16
C ARG A 43 5.06 -1.07 1.50
N TYR A 44 4.02 -1.02 2.33
CA TYR A 44 3.99 -1.61 3.66
C TYR A 44 4.07 -3.14 3.63
N ALA A 45 3.41 -3.80 2.68
CA ALA A 45 3.38 -5.26 2.62
C ALA A 45 4.54 -5.89 1.83
N SER A 46 5.33 -5.11 1.08
CA SER A 46 6.38 -5.66 0.19
C SER A 46 7.81 -5.24 0.51
N ARG A 47 8.02 -4.17 1.29
CA ARG A 47 9.35 -3.58 1.47
C ARG A 47 9.74 -3.24 2.90
N GLU A 48 8.79 -3.18 3.82
CA GLU A 48 9.06 -2.66 5.17
C GLU A 48 8.75 -3.75 6.19
N GLU A 49 9.75 -4.10 7.01
CA GLU A 49 9.57 -5.06 8.11
C GLU A 49 8.79 -4.42 9.27
N ILE A 50 8.11 -5.23 10.09
CA ILE A 50 7.43 -4.74 11.29
C ILE A 50 8.45 -4.09 12.24
N PRO A 51 8.29 -2.81 12.62
CA PRO A 51 9.19 -2.14 13.55
C PRO A 51 9.20 -2.83 14.92
N LYS A 52 10.37 -3.33 15.36
CA LYS A 52 10.51 -4.09 16.61
C LYS A 52 10.83 -3.22 17.83
N PHE A 53 11.55 -2.12 17.63
CA PHE A 53 12.17 -1.34 18.71
C PHE A 53 11.68 0.11 18.80
N LYS A 54 10.92 0.59 17.80
CA LYS A 54 10.43 1.97 17.75
C LYS A 54 9.02 1.97 17.19
N ILE A 55 8.18 2.82 17.77
CA ILE A 55 6.83 3.07 17.27
C ILE A 55 6.94 3.92 15.99
N PRO A 56 6.30 3.51 14.88
CA PRO A 56 6.32 4.29 13.64
C PRO A 56 5.56 5.62 13.81
N GLU A 57 6.11 6.69 13.25
CA GLU A 57 5.52 8.04 13.32
C GLU A 57 4.28 8.20 12.41
N LYS A 58 4.15 7.34 11.39
CA LYS A 58 3.05 7.36 10.43
C LYS A 58 2.26 6.06 10.53
N GLY A 59 0.94 6.19 10.49
CA GLY A 59 0.03 5.04 10.42
C GLY A 59 0.15 4.30 9.08
N ALA A 60 -0.32 3.06 9.07
CA ALA A 60 -0.44 2.23 7.89
C ALA A 60 -1.91 1.77 7.70
N PRO A 61 -2.33 1.40 6.49
CA PRO A 61 -3.69 0.92 6.24
C PRO A 61 -4.04 -0.30 7.08
N ALA A 62 -5.23 -0.31 7.68
CA ALA A 62 -5.66 -1.35 8.61
C ALA A 62 -5.61 -2.78 8.01
N GLU A 63 -5.98 -2.92 6.73
CA GLU A 63 -5.94 -4.21 6.03
C GLU A 63 -4.50 -4.72 5.87
N ALA A 64 -3.57 -3.84 5.51
CA ALA A 64 -2.16 -4.18 5.34
C ALA A 64 -1.54 -4.61 6.68
N VAL A 65 -1.80 -3.87 7.76
CA VAL A 65 -1.31 -4.20 9.11
C VAL A 65 -1.87 -5.54 9.58
N ARG A 66 -3.19 -5.77 9.42
CA ARG A 66 -3.82 -7.03 9.80
C ARG A 66 -3.21 -8.22 9.07
N ARG A 67 -2.94 -8.08 7.78
CA ARG A 67 -2.36 -9.15 6.98
C ARG A 67 -0.92 -9.45 7.38
N MET A 68 -0.10 -8.41 7.52
CA MET A 68 1.28 -8.53 7.94
C MET A 68 1.41 -9.24 9.30
N LEU A 69 0.59 -8.85 10.28
CA LEU A 69 0.57 -9.50 11.60
C LEU A 69 0.09 -10.95 11.56
N ARG A 70 -0.87 -11.26 10.66
CA ARG A 70 -1.37 -12.63 10.51
C ARG A 70 -0.32 -13.53 9.87
N ASP A 71 0.35 -13.05 8.84
CA ASP A 71 1.41 -13.77 8.14
C ASP A 71 2.57 -14.10 9.12
N ASP A 72 2.90 -13.17 10.03
CA ASP A 72 3.87 -13.41 11.10
C ASP A 72 3.37 -14.44 12.13
N LEU A 73 2.10 -14.37 12.55
CA LEU A 73 1.53 -15.30 13.53
C LEU A 73 1.39 -16.72 12.96
N ASP A 74 1.17 -16.87 11.66
CA ASP A 74 1.11 -18.18 11.00
C ASP A 74 2.47 -18.92 11.07
N LEU A 75 3.58 -18.23 11.40
CA LEU A 75 4.89 -18.84 11.66
C LEU A 75 5.02 -19.46 13.06
N ASP A 76 4.17 -19.11 14.03
CA ASP A 76 4.20 -19.68 15.39
C ASP A 76 3.75 -21.16 15.44
N GLY A 77 3.23 -21.66 14.32
CA GLY A 77 2.73 -23.03 14.19
C GLY A 77 1.30 -23.21 14.67
N ILE A 78 0.77 -24.42 14.48
CA ILE A 78 -0.64 -24.70 14.78
C ILE A 78 -0.74 -25.26 16.20
N PRO A 79 -1.45 -24.60 17.14
CA PRO A 79 -1.53 -25.04 18.54
C PRO A 79 -2.03 -26.48 18.70
N ASN A 80 -2.98 -26.92 17.87
CA ASN A 80 -3.55 -28.26 17.93
C ASN A 80 -2.56 -29.37 17.57
N LEU A 81 -1.47 -29.03 16.89
CA LEU A 81 -0.38 -29.94 16.53
C LEU A 81 0.77 -29.88 17.53
N ASN A 82 0.70 -29.01 18.54
CA ASN A 82 1.69 -28.92 19.59
C ASN A 82 1.40 -29.96 20.68
N MET A 83 2.20 -31.04 20.71
CA MET A 83 2.15 -32.11 21.71
C MET A 83 3.43 -32.18 22.57
N ALA A 84 4.22 -31.11 22.56
CA ALA A 84 5.51 -31.01 23.25
C ALA A 84 5.38 -30.79 24.76
#